data_AF-A0A959FXV3-F1
#
_entry.id   AF-A0A959FXV3-F1
#
_cell.length_a   1.000
_cell.length_b   1.000
_cell.length_c   1.000
_cell.angle_alpha   90.00
_cell.angle_beta   90.00
_cell.angle_gamma   90.00
#
_symmetry.space_group_name_H-M   'P 1'
#
loop_
_entity.id
_entity.type
_entity.pdbx_description
1 polymer ?
#
loop_
_entity_poly.entity_id
_entity_poly.type
_entity_poly.pdbx_seq_one_letter_code
_entity_poly.pdbx_strand_id
1 'polypeptide(L)'
;MAFSIILAHLLRFNFEVSSIEYYHFWLGPLVFWIARVLSFFVFKTYTGIIFHTSIEDARRIFLTLASVSLGWAIILNPLAYLWTNHYLLPYSILIIELLVSVFMMAAYRALFKILYIESINQNKVKKRVFIYGAGSAGVTVKQVLD
;
A
#
# COMPACT_ATOMS: atom_id res chain seq x y z
N MET A 1 -6.44 -3.04 1.99
CA MET A 1 -6.19 -3.65 3.33
C MET A 1 -7.21 -4.70 3.68
N ALA A 2 -8.51 -4.41 3.65
CA ALA A 2 -9.54 -5.45 3.87
C ALA A 2 -9.32 -6.66 2.92
N PHE A 3 -9.03 -6.39 1.65
CA PHE A 3 -8.65 -7.43 0.69
C PHE A 3 -7.42 -8.26 1.09
N SER A 4 -6.40 -7.63 1.68
CA SER A 4 -5.18 -8.31 2.15
C SER A 4 -5.49 -9.30 3.26
N ILE A 5 -6.33 -8.87 4.22
CA ILE A 5 -6.78 -9.69 5.33
C ILE A 5 -7.60 -10.87 4.81
N ILE A 6 -8.57 -10.63 3.94
CA ILE A 6 -9.40 -11.69 3.34
C ILE A 6 -8.52 -12.71 2.60
N LEU A 7 -7.60 -12.22 1.76
CA LEU A 7 -6.71 -13.08 0.98
C LEU A 7 -5.78 -13.91 1.89
N ALA A 8 -5.25 -13.32 2.96
CA ALA A 8 -4.41 -14.02 3.91
C ALA A 8 -5.14 -15.15 4.64
N HIS A 9 -6.42 -14.96 4.96
CA HIS A 9 -7.23 -16.03 5.54
C HIS A 9 -7.51 -17.14 4.52
N LEU A 10 -7.89 -16.80 3.29
CA LEU A 10 -8.11 -17.78 2.22
C LEU A 10 -6.85 -18.62 1.97
N LEU A 11 -5.68 -17.98 1.87
CA LEU A 11 -4.41 -18.68 1.67
C LEU A 11 -4.02 -19.57 2.85
N ARG A 12 -4.30 -19.14 4.10
CA ARG A 12 -3.98 -19.94 5.29
C ARG A 12 -4.78 -21.23 5.37
N PHE A 13 -6.04 -21.20 4.91
CA PHE A 13 -6.96 -22.33 4.90
C PHE A 13 -6.99 -23.06 3.55
N ASN A 14 -6.05 -22.81 2.64
CA ASN A 14 -6.02 -23.41 1.30
C ASN A 14 -7.38 -23.30 0.56
N PHE A 15 -8.10 -22.19 0.76
CA PHE A 15 -9.45 -21.95 0.23
C PHE A 15 -10.57 -22.88 0.77
N GLU A 16 -10.31 -23.65 1.83
CA GLU A 16 -11.33 -24.45 2.51
C GLU A 16 -12.13 -23.62 3.52
N VAL A 17 -13.28 -23.12 3.08
CA VAL A 17 -14.15 -22.22 3.87
C VAL A 17 -14.81 -22.93 5.08
N SER A 18 -14.95 -24.25 5.06
CA SER A 18 -15.55 -25.02 6.17
C SER A 18 -14.74 -24.96 7.48
N SER A 19 -13.42 -24.76 7.38
CA SER A 19 -12.52 -24.66 8.53
C SER A 19 -12.54 -23.28 9.23
N ILE A 20 -13.16 -22.28 8.59
CA ILE A 20 -13.23 -20.89 9.03
C ILE A 20 -14.31 -20.69 10.11
N GLU A 21 -15.42 -21.43 10.06
CA GLU A 21 -16.56 -21.22 10.97
C GLU A 21 -16.31 -21.71 12.40
N TYR A 22 -15.37 -22.64 12.60
CA TYR A 22 -15.17 -23.32 13.90
C TYR A 22 -14.53 -22.44 14.99
N TYR A 23 -13.91 -21.31 14.62
CA TYR A 23 -13.03 -20.54 15.51
C TYR A 23 -13.52 -19.14 15.90
N HIS A 24 -14.82 -18.84 15.82
CA HIS A 24 -15.36 -17.48 16.11
C HIS A 24 -14.59 -16.40 15.33
N PHE A 25 -14.43 -16.68 14.04
CA PHE A 25 -13.45 -16.09 13.13
C PHE A 25 -13.58 -14.58 12.89
N TRP A 26 -14.69 -13.95 13.24
CA TRP A 26 -14.93 -12.55 12.85
C TRP A 26 -14.26 -11.52 13.76
N LEU A 27 -14.02 -11.82 15.05
CA LEU A 27 -13.50 -10.82 15.99
C LEU A 27 -12.02 -10.49 15.76
N GLY A 28 -11.15 -11.49 15.63
CA GLY A 28 -9.71 -11.27 15.47
C GLY A 28 -9.32 -10.44 14.24
N PRO A 29 -9.78 -10.80 13.04
CA PRO A 29 -9.51 -10.06 11.81
C PRO A 29 -10.09 -8.65 11.82
N LEU A 30 -11.24 -8.45 12.47
CA LEU A 30 -11.89 -7.15 12.58
C LEU A 30 -11.12 -6.20 13.50
N VAL A 31 -10.70 -6.67 14.68
CA VAL A 31 -9.85 -5.88 15.59
C VAL A 31 -8.50 -5.58 14.93
N PHE A 32 -7.92 -6.54 14.21
CA PHE A 32 -6.68 -6.33 13.45
C PHE A 32 -6.86 -5.28 12.36
N TRP A 33 -7.98 -5.32 11.63
CA TRP A 33 -8.29 -4.33 10.61
C TRP A 33 -8.41 -2.92 11.20
N ILE A 34 -9.11 -2.76 12.33
CA ILE A 34 -9.24 -1.48 13.04
C ILE A 34 -7.86 -0.94 13.47
N ALA A 35 -7.03 -1.79 14.09
CA ALA A 35 -5.68 -1.41 14.51
C ALA A 35 -4.83 -0.91 13.32
N ARG A 36 -5.04 -1.51 12.14
CA ARG A 36 -4.33 -1.18 10.91
C ARG A 36 -4.83 0.11 10.24
N VAL A 37 -6.13 0.37 10.30
CA VAL A 37 -6.69 1.64 9.86
C VAL A 37 -6.15 2.78 10.74
N LEU A 38 -6.15 2.59 12.07
CA LEU A 38 -5.60 3.55 13.03
C LEU A 38 -4.12 3.87 12.76
N SER A 39 -3.29 2.85 12.51
CA SER A 39 -1.87 3.08 12.22
C SER A 39 -1.66 3.92 10.96
N PHE A 40 -2.49 3.76 9.93
CA PHE A 40 -2.41 4.59 8.72
C PHE A 40 -2.73 6.06 8.97
N PHE A 41 -3.69 6.35 9.85
CA PHE A 41 -3.98 7.72 10.26
C PHE A 41 -2.82 8.35 11.03
N VAL A 42 -2.19 7.60 11.94
CA VAL A 42 -1.05 8.08 12.74
C VAL A 42 0.18 8.32 11.87
N PHE A 43 0.51 7.40 10.97
CA PHE A 43 1.71 7.48 10.14
C PHE A 43 1.55 8.32 8.86
N LYS A 44 0.35 8.87 8.61
CA LYS A 44 0.02 9.71 7.43
C LYS A 44 0.61 9.16 6.13
N THR A 45 0.44 7.87 5.90
CA THR A 45 1.04 7.16 4.77
C THR A 45 0.50 7.64 3.40
N TYR A 46 -0.54 8.48 3.41
CA TYR A 46 -1.21 9.07 2.25
C TYR A 46 -0.50 10.31 1.66
N THR A 47 0.42 10.97 2.40
CA THR A 47 0.91 12.32 2.03
C THR A 47 2.12 12.41 1.09
N GLY A 48 2.57 11.32 0.45
CA GLY A 48 3.85 11.29 -0.31
C GLY A 48 3.75 11.08 -1.83
N ILE A 49 2.57 11.21 -2.44
CA ILE A 49 2.30 10.61 -3.76
C ILE A 49 3.01 11.31 -4.95
N ILE A 50 3.45 12.57 -4.83
CA ILE A 50 3.50 13.41 -6.04
C ILE A 50 4.90 13.72 -6.63
N PHE A 51 6.02 13.82 -5.90
CA PHE A 51 7.32 14.10 -6.57
C PHE A 51 8.55 13.42 -5.96
N HIS A 52 9.16 12.51 -6.75
CA HIS A 52 10.58 12.12 -6.74
C HIS A 52 11.19 11.55 -5.43
N THR A 53 10.39 10.92 -4.57
CA THR A 53 10.88 10.30 -3.32
C THR A 53 10.37 8.85 -3.16
N SER A 54 10.60 7.98 -4.15
CA SER A 54 9.90 6.67 -4.18
C SER A 54 10.46 5.63 -3.21
N ILE A 55 11.74 5.68 -2.86
CA ILE A 55 12.40 4.64 -2.06
C ILE A 55 12.19 4.89 -0.56
N GLU A 56 12.47 6.10 -0.08
CA GLU A 56 12.31 6.46 1.33
C GLU A 56 10.86 6.36 1.78
N ASP A 57 9.92 6.71 0.90
CA ASP A 57 8.50 6.53 1.19
C ASP A 57 8.13 5.06 1.24
N ALA A 58 8.56 4.23 0.27
CA ALA A 58 8.30 2.79 0.31
C ALA A 58 8.86 2.14 1.58
N ARG A 59 10.05 2.57 2.00
CA ARG A 59 10.65 2.16 3.28
C ARG A 59 9.81 2.58 4.47
N ARG A 60 9.29 3.81 4.50
CA ARG A 60 8.38 4.28 5.56
C ARG A 60 7.11 3.43 5.63
N ILE A 61 6.48 3.15 4.48
CA ILE A 61 5.30 2.26 4.40
C ILE A 61 5.62 0.89 4.97
N PHE A 62 6.73 0.29 4.53
CA PHE A 62 7.15 -1.03 4.98
C PHE A 62 7.37 -1.07 6.49
N LEU A 63 8.11 -0.08 7.04
CA LEU A 63 8.36 0.00 8.47
C LEU A 63 7.08 0.20 9.28
N THR A 64 6.13 1.01 8.81
CA THR A 64 4.82 1.17 9.45
C THR A 64 4.02 -0.13 9.46
N LEU A 65 3.98 -0.87 8.34
CA LEU A 65 3.24 -2.13 8.27
C LEU A 65 3.90 -3.23 9.10
N ALA A 66 5.23 -3.30 9.06
CA ALA A 66 6.00 -4.25 9.83
C ALA A 66 5.88 -3.98 11.33
N SER A 67 5.95 -2.72 11.78
CA SER A 67 5.84 -2.38 13.20
C SER A 67 4.48 -2.76 13.80
N VAL A 68 3.39 -2.55 13.06
CA VAL A 68 2.04 -2.95 13.48
C VAL A 68 1.90 -4.47 13.54
N SER A 69 2.40 -5.18 12.51
CA SER A 69 2.33 -6.64 12.45
C SER A 69 3.19 -7.30 13.54
N LEU A 70 4.38 -6.75 13.80
CA LEU A 70 5.27 -7.18 14.88
C LEU A 70 4.70 -6.84 16.25
N GLY A 71 4.15 -5.65 16.44
CA GLY A 71 3.48 -5.26 17.68
C GLY A 71 2.31 -6.20 18.01
N TRP A 72 1.53 -6.58 16.99
CA TRP A 72 0.47 -7.57 17.16
C TRP A 72 1.03 -8.95 17.54
N ALA A 73 2.07 -9.41 16.84
CA ALA A 73 2.70 -10.70 17.08
C ALA A 73 3.32 -10.81 18.48
N ILE A 74 3.98 -9.76 18.97
CA ILE A 74 4.77 -9.77 20.21
C ILE A 74 3.92 -9.39 21.43
N ILE A 75 2.95 -8.50 21.29
CA ILE A 75 2.17 -7.98 22.42
C ILE A 75 0.80 -8.63 22.48
N LEU A 76 0.01 -8.49 21.40
CA LEU A 76 -1.41 -8.86 21.42
C LEU A 76 -1.63 -10.37 21.40
N ASN A 77 -0.84 -11.12 20.64
CA ASN A 77 -0.97 -12.58 20.59
C ASN A 77 -0.62 -13.27 21.92
N PRO A 78 0.50 -12.96 22.60
CA PRO A 78 0.81 -13.53 23.91
C PRO A 78 -0.16 -13.08 24.99
N LEU A 79 -0.59 -11.80 24.98
CA LEU A 79 -1.58 -11.30 25.94
C LEU A 79 -2.94 -11.99 25.76
N ALA A 80 -3.37 -12.18 24.52
CA ALA A 80 -4.56 -12.95 24.18
C ALA A 80 -4.49 -14.40 24.66
N TYR A 81 -3.33 -15.03 24.45
CA TYR A 81 -3.09 -16.40 24.87
C TYR A 81 -3.20 -16.56 26.40
N LEU A 82 -2.67 -15.59 27.16
CA LEU A 82 -2.78 -15.59 28.64
C LEU A 82 -4.23 -15.49 29.15
N TRP A 83 -5.11 -14.79 28.43
CA TRP A 83 -6.51 -14.63 28.85
C TRP A 83 -7.46 -15.70 28.30
N THR A 84 -7.19 -16.23 27.11
CA THR A 84 -8.15 -17.08 26.38
C THR A 84 -7.62 -18.47 26.03
N ASN A 85 -6.35 -18.79 26.37
CA ASN A 85 -5.62 -19.98 25.94
C ASN A 85 -5.58 -20.22 24.42
N HIS A 86 -5.98 -19.20 23.63
CA HIS A 86 -6.03 -19.27 22.18
C HIS A 86 -5.34 -18.04 21.58
N TYR A 87 -4.70 -18.23 20.42
CA TYR A 87 -4.15 -17.10 19.67
C TYR A 87 -5.28 -16.38 18.93
N LEU A 88 -5.35 -15.06 19.14
CA LEU A 88 -6.34 -14.20 18.50
C LEU A 88 -6.15 -14.13 16.97
N LEU A 89 -4.89 -14.25 16.49
CA LEU A 89 -4.59 -14.42 15.07
C LEU A 89 -3.31 -15.27 14.89
N PRO A 90 -3.34 -16.37 14.11
CA PRO A 90 -2.13 -17.16 13.84
C PRO A 90 -1.02 -16.33 13.17
N TYR A 91 0.24 -16.57 13.55
CA TYR A 91 1.40 -15.85 12.99
C TYR A 91 1.49 -15.95 11.46
N SER A 92 1.07 -17.07 10.89
CA SER A 92 1.03 -17.26 9.42
C SER A 92 0.15 -16.21 8.72
N ILE A 93 -0.99 -15.86 9.32
CA ILE A 93 -1.92 -14.88 8.75
C ILE A 93 -1.28 -13.49 8.78
N LEU A 94 -0.60 -13.13 9.89
CA LEU A 94 0.13 -11.86 10.01
C LEU A 94 1.22 -11.71 8.94
N ILE A 95 1.98 -12.78 8.66
CA ILE A 95 3.06 -12.76 7.67
C ILE A 95 2.50 -12.63 6.25
N ILE A 96 1.50 -13.45 5.89
CA ILE A 96 0.90 -13.42 4.56
C ILE A 96 0.25 -12.05 4.31
N GLU A 97 -0.51 -11.56 5.29
CA GLU A 97 -1.18 -10.28 5.19
C GLU A 97 -0.18 -9.12 5.09
N LEU A 98 0.94 -9.16 5.81
CA LEU A 98 2.02 -8.17 5.68
C LEU A 98 2.55 -8.12 4.24
N LEU A 99 2.90 -9.28 3.68
CA LEU A 99 3.45 -9.38 2.33
C LEU A 99 2.45 -8.89 1.27
N VAL A 100 1.21 -9.36 1.34
CA VAL A 100 0.14 -8.96 0.41
C VAL A 100 -0.13 -7.46 0.51
N SER A 101 -0.13 -6.89 1.72
CA SER A 101 -0.39 -5.47 1.90
C SER A 101 0.72 -4.58 1.35
N VAL A 102 2.00 -4.96 1.53
CA VAL A 102 3.15 -4.25 0.97
C VAL A 102 3.11 -4.30 -0.56
N PHE A 103 2.86 -5.48 -1.12
CA PHE A 103 2.75 -5.67 -2.56
C PHE A 103 1.62 -4.83 -3.16
N MET A 104 0.42 -4.87 -2.57
CA MET A 104 -0.72 -4.07 -3.04
C MET A 104 -0.46 -2.57 -3.00
N MET A 105 0.19 -2.06 -1.96
CA MET A 105 0.49 -0.63 -1.89
C MET A 105 1.54 -0.20 -2.89
N ALA A 106 2.57 -1.03 -3.13
CA ALA A 106 3.55 -0.78 -4.16
C ALA A 106 2.89 -0.77 -5.55
N ALA A 107 2.03 -1.76 -5.84
CA ALA A 107 1.30 -1.86 -7.09
C ALA A 107 0.35 -0.68 -7.30
N TYR A 108 -0.43 -0.31 -6.29
CA TYR A 108 -1.32 0.87 -6.32
C TYR A 108 -0.54 2.14 -6.66
N ARG A 109 0.59 2.39 -5.99
CA ARG A 109 1.41 3.58 -6.24
C ARG A 109 2.00 3.60 -7.64
N ALA A 110 2.50 2.46 -8.13
CA ALA A 110 3.01 2.35 -9.49
C ALA A 110 1.91 2.64 -10.53
N LEU A 111 0.74 2.02 -10.37
CA LEU A 111 -0.41 2.22 -11.25
C LEU A 111 -0.88 3.68 -11.26
N PHE A 112 -1.08 4.29 -10.08
CA PHE A 112 -1.49 5.69 -10.00
C PHE A 112 -0.46 6.65 -10.58
N LYS A 113 0.84 6.38 -10.38
CA LYS A 113 1.91 7.19 -10.98
C LYS A 113 1.87 7.13 -12.51
N ILE A 114 1.69 5.94 -13.08
CA ILE A 114 1.58 5.75 -14.53
C ILE A 114 0.36 6.50 -15.06
N LEU A 115 -0.81 6.27 -14.48
CA LEU A 115 -2.06 6.93 -14.88
C LEU A 115 -1.99 8.46 -14.76
N TYR A 116 -1.34 8.97 -13.72
CA TYR A 116 -1.18 10.41 -13.51
C TYR A 116 -0.24 11.04 -14.54
N ILE A 117 0.90 10.41 -14.81
CA ILE A 117 1.84 10.87 -15.85
C ILE A 117 1.17 10.85 -17.22
N GLU A 118 0.41 9.79 -17.50
CA GLU A 118 -0.32 9.65 -18.76
C GLU A 118 -1.41 10.72 -18.91
N SER A 119 -2.21 10.95 -17.85
CA SER A 119 -3.24 12.00 -17.80
C SER A 119 -2.67 13.41 -18.01
N ILE A 120 -1.52 13.72 -17.39
CA ILE A 120 -0.84 15.00 -17.60
C ILE A 120 -0.26 15.11 -19.02
N ASN A 121 0.34 14.05 -19.53
CA ASN A 121 0.90 14.07 -20.89
C ASN A 121 -0.19 14.21 -21.96
N GLN A 122 -1.37 13.63 -21.74
CA GLN A 122 -2.53 13.83 -22.63
C GLN A 122 -3.07 15.27 -22.59
N ASN A 123 -2.94 15.96 -21.45
CA ASN A 123 -3.36 17.37 -21.28
C ASN A 123 -2.32 18.41 -21.70
N LYS A 124 -1.15 18.01 -22.22
CA LYS A 124 -0.24 18.95 -22.90
C LYS A 124 -0.86 19.33 -24.26
N VAL A 125 -1.78 20.30 -24.23
CA VAL A 125 -2.27 20.97 -25.44
C VAL A 125 -1.03 21.50 -26.19
N LYS A 126 -0.74 20.93 -27.37
CA LYS A 126 0.32 21.43 -28.25
C LYS A 126 -0.01 22.88 -28.62
N LYS A 127 0.54 23.83 -27.86
CA LYS A 127 0.34 25.25 -28.12
C LYS A 127 1.15 25.58 -29.37
N ARG A 128 0.49 25.98 -30.46
CA ARG A 128 1.19 26.40 -31.68
C ARG A 128 1.87 27.73 -31.38
N VAL A 129 3.20 27.71 -31.30
CA VAL A 129 4.02 28.91 -31.06
C VAL A 129 4.70 29.28 -32.37
N PHE A 130 4.67 30.57 -32.74
CA PHE A 130 5.35 31.08 -33.92
C PHE A 130 6.64 31.77 -33.47
N ILE A 131 7.80 31.30 -33.94
CA ILE A 131 9.10 31.90 -33.61
C ILE A 131 9.52 32.77 -34.79
N TYR A 132 9.61 34.08 -34.58
CA TYR A 132 10.05 35.04 -35.61
C TYR A 132 11.37 35.71 -35.21
N GLY A 133 12.30 35.84 -36.15
CA GLY A 133 13.54 36.60 -35.95
C GLY A 133 14.62 35.97 -35.06
N ALA A 134 14.58 34.65 -34.82
CA ALA A 134 15.45 34.01 -33.80
C ALA A 134 16.77 33.40 -34.33
N GLY A 135 17.10 33.51 -35.62
CA GLY A 135 18.36 32.97 -36.18
C GLY A 135 18.65 31.53 -35.76
N SER A 136 19.90 31.26 -35.34
CA SER A 136 20.32 29.95 -34.81
C SER A 136 19.63 29.58 -33.49
N ALA A 137 19.29 30.55 -32.64
CA ALA A 137 18.60 30.31 -31.37
C ALA A 137 17.17 29.75 -31.57
N GLY A 138 16.52 30.11 -32.68
CA GLY A 138 15.20 29.57 -33.04
C GLY A 138 15.21 28.06 -33.31
N VAL A 139 16.32 27.55 -33.85
CA VAL A 139 16.49 26.12 -34.12
C VAL A 139 16.63 25.34 -32.80
N THR A 140 17.41 25.86 -31.85
CA THR A 140 17.57 25.25 -30.52
C THR A 140 16.25 25.23 -29.74
N VAL A 141 15.49 26.33 -29.77
CA VAL A 141 14.18 26.40 -29.09
C VAL A 141 13.18 25.43 -29.69
N LYS A 142 13.19 25.23 -31.02
CA LYS A 142 12.38 24.19 -31.68
C LYS A 142 12.72 22.79 -31.16
N GLN A 143 14.01 22.44 -31.07
CA GLN A 143 14.46 21.11 -30.61
C GLN A 143 14.09 20.81 -29.15
N VAL A 144 13.90 21.84 -28.32
CA VAL A 144 13.49 21.70 -26.91
C VAL A 144 11.95 21.63 -26.77
N LEU A 145 11.22 22.18 -27.74
CA LEU A 145 9.75 22.17 -27.79
C LEU A 145 9.17 20.96 -28.51
N ASP A 146 9.93 20.33 -29.42
CA ASP A 146 9.65 19.02 -30.02
C ASP A 146 9.75 17.88 -28.98
#